data_AF-A2Y9J4-F1
#
_entry.id   AF-A2Y9J4-F1
#
_cell.length_a   1.000
_cell.length_b   1.000
_cell.length_c   1.000
_cell.angle_alpha   90.00
_cell.angle_beta   90.00
_cell.angle_gamma   90.00
#
_symmetry.space_group_name_H-M   'P 1'
#
loop_
_entity.id
_entity.type
_entity.pdbx_description
1 polymer ?
#
loop_
_entity_poly.entity_id
_entity_poly.type
_entity_poly.pdbx_seq_one_letter_code
_entity_poly.pdbx_strand_id
1 'polypeptide(L)'
;MRPSIVLFGDSITEEAFGEGGWGAHLANHYSRSADVVLRGYSGYNTRYQYGGDCAGLPERTNESAGAYARACVEVAAECGLRVIDIWSKMQRFPGWESSFLRDGLHLTPRGNRVVFEEVVFALKDASLGLEALPADLPLFCDMDPNNPVKSFDE
;
A
#
# COMPACT_ATOMS: atom_id res chain seq x y z
N MET A 1 -18.13 -11.92 -5.95
CA MET A 1 -17.23 -11.90 -4.77
C MET A 1 -16.42 -10.62 -4.86
N ARG A 2 -16.43 -9.79 -3.81
CA ARG A 2 -15.68 -8.52 -3.79
C ARG A 2 -14.17 -8.81 -3.80
N PRO A 3 -13.37 -8.14 -4.64
CA PRO A 3 -11.92 -8.31 -4.64
C PRO A 3 -11.29 -7.75 -3.36
N SER A 4 -10.13 -8.27 -2.98
CA SER A 4 -9.38 -7.81 -1.81
C SER A 4 -7.94 -7.47 -2.18
N ILE A 5 -7.45 -6.36 -1.66
CA ILE A 5 -6.06 -5.91 -1.69
C ILE A 5 -5.48 -6.15 -0.31
N VAL A 6 -4.51 -7.07 -0.19
CA VAL A 6 -3.86 -7.38 1.08
C VAL A 6 -2.56 -6.59 1.20
N LEU A 7 -2.44 -5.77 2.23
CA LEU A 7 -1.21 -5.05 2.57
C LEU A 7 -0.42 -5.89 3.57
N PHE A 8 0.69 -6.48 3.15
CA PHE A 8 1.52 -7.34 4.01
C PHE A 8 2.93 -6.77 4.14
N GLY A 9 3.42 -6.62 5.38
CA GLY A 9 4.73 -6.02 5.61
C GLY A 9 5.04 -5.73 7.07
N ASP A 10 5.95 -4.78 7.29
CA ASP A 10 6.50 -4.41 8.61
C ASP A 10 5.76 -3.22 9.26
N SER A 11 6.46 -2.42 10.07
CA SER A 11 5.91 -1.24 10.75
C SER A 11 5.38 -0.18 9.79
N ILE A 12 5.98 0.01 8.61
CA ILE A 12 5.47 0.99 7.61
C ILE A 12 4.12 0.53 7.06
N THR A 13 3.94 -0.80 6.93
CA THR A 13 2.66 -1.37 6.54
C THR A 13 1.67 -1.33 7.71
N GLU A 14 2.09 -1.68 8.92
CA GLU A 14 1.26 -1.64 10.13
C GLU A 14 0.66 -0.25 10.37
N GLU A 15 1.47 0.79 10.19
CA GLU A 15 1.06 2.18 10.35
C GLU A 15 0.25 2.72 9.16
N ALA A 16 0.06 1.96 8.07
CA ALA A 16 -0.60 2.42 6.86
C ALA A 16 -2.07 2.83 7.10
N PHE A 17 -2.71 2.36 8.18
CA PHE A 17 -4.07 2.73 8.56
C PHE A 17 -4.12 3.77 9.70
N GLY A 18 -2.95 4.27 10.13
CA GLY A 18 -2.87 5.41 11.05
C GLY A 18 -3.43 6.70 10.44
N GLU A 19 -3.46 7.77 11.24
CA GLU A 19 -3.94 9.07 10.78
C GLU A 19 -3.10 9.58 9.59
N GLY A 20 -3.74 9.81 8.44
CA GLY A 20 -3.06 10.20 7.19
C GLY A 20 -2.24 9.08 6.53
N GLY A 21 -2.44 7.84 6.96
CA GLY A 21 -1.75 6.66 6.42
C GLY A 21 -2.19 6.31 5.00
N TRP A 22 -1.23 5.88 4.17
CA TRP A 22 -1.47 5.56 2.76
C TRP A 22 -2.48 4.41 2.55
N GLY A 23 -2.53 3.44 3.47
CA GLY A 23 -3.46 2.32 3.44
C GLY A 23 -4.90 2.73 3.76
N ALA A 24 -5.10 3.67 4.70
CA ALA A 24 -6.41 4.27 4.95
C ALA A 24 -6.90 5.06 3.73
N HIS A 25 -6.02 5.84 3.09
CA HIS A 25 -6.34 6.53 1.85
C HIS A 25 -6.67 5.57 0.71
N LEU A 26 -5.96 4.45 0.60
CA LEU A 26 -6.24 3.39 -0.37
C LEU A 26 -7.61 2.74 -0.12
N ALA A 27 -7.92 2.40 1.13
CA ALA A 27 -9.22 1.83 1.50
C ALA A 27 -10.38 2.77 1.16
N ASN A 28 -10.21 4.08 1.43
CA ASN A 28 -11.18 5.09 1.06
C ASN A 28 -11.31 5.23 -0.47
N HIS A 29 -10.19 5.20 -1.20
CA HIS A 29 -10.18 5.28 -2.67
C HIS A 29 -10.95 4.13 -3.32
N TYR A 30 -10.75 2.89 -2.83
CA TYR A 30 -11.42 1.68 -3.29
C TYR A 30 -12.76 1.39 -2.60
N SER A 31 -13.34 2.39 -1.92
CA SER A 31 -14.63 2.23 -1.26
C SER A 31 -15.70 1.78 -2.26
N ARG A 32 -16.47 0.76 -1.84
CA ARG A 32 -17.50 0.08 -2.66
C ARG A 32 -16.97 -0.76 -3.84
N SER A 33 -15.65 -0.92 -4.01
CA SER A 33 -15.09 -1.70 -5.13
C SER A 33 -14.15 -2.81 -4.69
N ALA A 34 -13.33 -2.59 -3.66
CA ALA A 34 -12.41 -3.61 -3.13
C ALA A 34 -12.23 -3.45 -1.62
N ASP A 35 -11.95 -4.55 -0.92
CA ASP A 35 -11.56 -4.51 0.48
C ASP A 35 -10.05 -4.32 0.57
N VAL A 36 -9.58 -3.43 1.46
CA VAL A 36 -8.15 -3.28 1.75
C VAL A 36 -7.88 -3.87 3.12
N VAL A 37 -7.14 -4.98 3.15
CA VAL A 37 -6.89 -5.76 4.37
C VAL A 37 -5.48 -5.53 4.86
N LEU A 38 -5.36 -4.96 6.06
CA LEU A 38 -4.07 -4.73 6.70
C LEU A 38 -3.52 -6.00 7.37
N ARG A 39 -2.29 -6.35 7.03
CA ARG A 39 -1.45 -7.42 7.60
C ARG A 39 -0.01 -6.94 7.80
N GLY A 40 0.13 -5.75 8.36
CA GLY A 40 1.42 -5.19 8.78
C GLY A 40 1.79 -5.65 10.20
N TYR A 41 3.06 -5.93 10.43
CA TYR A 41 3.58 -6.42 11.69
C TYR A 41 4.94 -5.79 12.01
N SER A 42 4.97 -4.83 12.95
CA SER A 42 6.20 -4.14 13.32
C SER A 42 7.30 -5.11 13.77
N GLY A 43 8.51 -4.92 13.21
CA GLY A 43 9.67 -5.79 13.48
C GLY A 43 9.75 -7.05 12.59
N TYR A 44 8.81 -7.28 11.67
CA TYR A 44 8.97 -8.33 10.67
C TYR A 44 10.11 -7.99 9.69
N ASN A 45 10.90 -9.01 9.34
CA ASN A 45 11.73 -9.02 8.14
C ASN A 45 11.48 -10.34 7.37
N THR A 46 11.99 -10.47 6.14
CA THR A 46 11.78 -11.66 5.31
C THR A 46 12.43 -12.94 5.85
N ARG A 47 13.36 -12.81 6.81
CA ARG A 47 14.10 -13.92 7.43
C ARG A 47 13.43 -14.46 8.70
N TYR A 48 12.51 -13.71 9.32
CA TYR A 48 11.83 -14.10 10.56
C TYR A 48 10.86 -15.29 10.43
N GLN A 49 10.70 -15.89 9.24
CA GLN A 49 10.08 -17.22 9.12
C GLN A 49 10.94 -18.36 9.71
N TYR A 50 12.25 -18.15 9.97
CA TYR A 50 13.16 -19.22 10.43
C TYR A 50 14.14 -18.84 11.56
N GLY A 51 13.76 -17.98 12.50
CA GLY A 51 14.50 -17.76 13.75
C GLY A 51 15.94 -17.22 13.57
N GLY A 52 16.10 -15.90 13.66
CA GLY A 52 17.41 -15.24 13.60
C GLY A 52 17.43 -13.94 14.40
N ASP A 53 18.01 -14.08 15.60
CA ASP A 53 18.47 -13.13 16.62
C ASP A 53 17.60 -11.93 17.06
N CYS A 54 17.29 -11.94 18.36
CA CYS A 54 16.59 -10.89 19.11
C CYS A 54 17.56 -9.80 19.63
N ALA A 55 18.80 -9.76 19.12
CA ALA A 55 19.94 -9.05 19.73
C ALA A 55 20.28 -7.71 19.03
N GLY A 56 19.51 -6.66 19.34
CA GLY A 56 19.98 -5.25 19.43
C GLY A 56 21.00 -4.66 18.43
N LEU A 57 20.46 -4.06 17.34
CA LEU A 57 20.92 -2.88 16.56
C LEU A 57 22.10 -3.04 15.53
N PRO A 58 22.08 -2.39 14.33
CA PRO A 58 21.15 -1.37 13.81
C PRO A 58 20.47 -1.80 12.48
N GLU A 59 19.32 -2.45 12.51
CA GLU A 59 18.67 -3.02 11.30
C GLU A 59 17.64 -2.08 10.63
N ARG A 60 17.58 -0.80 11.05
CA ARG A 60 16.54 0.18 10.67
C ARG A 60 17.10 1.52 10.21
N THR A 61 18.11 1.52 9.33
CA THR A 61 18.60 2.75 8.67
C THR A 61 18.04 2.88 7.27
N ASN A 62 18.01 4.11 6.73
CA ASN A 62 17.59 4.32 5.35
C ASN A 62 18.55 3.65 4.33
N GLU A 63 19.85 3.57 4.64
CA GLU A 63 20.82 2.88 3.80
C GLU A 63 20.53 1.38 3.71
N SER A 64 20.16 0.76 4.84
CA SER A 64 19.75 -0.64 4.90
C SER A 64 18.46 -0.86 4.12
N ALA A 65 17.49 0.04 4.26
CA ALA A 65 16.25 0.03 3.48
C ALA A 65 16.54 0.14 1.96
N GLY A 66 17.53 0.92 1.56
CA GLY A 66 17.96 1.03 0.17
C GLY A 66 18.59 -0.24 -0.39
N ALA A 67 19.43 -0.92 0.40
CA ALA A 67 19.98 -2.22 0.01
C ALA A 67 18.87 -3.27 -0.15
N TYR A 68 17.90 -3.29 0.78
CA TYR A 68 16.74 -4.17 0.71
C TYR A 68 15.83 -3.85 -0.49
N ALA A 69 15.57 -2.57 -0.77
CA ALA A 69 14.77 -2.13 -1.92
C ALA A 69 15.38 -2.61 -3.25
N ARG A 70 16.70 -2.50 -3.42
CA ARG A 70 17.39 -3.02 -4.62
C ARG A 70 17.19 -4.52 -4.78
N ALA A 71 17.36 -5.31 -3.72
CA ALA A 71 17.15 -6.76 -3.77
C ALA A 71 15.69 -7.11 -4.14
N CYS A 72 14.70 -6.39 -3.60
CA CYS A 72 13.29 -6.58 -3.96
C CYS A 72 13.02 -6.28 -5.44
N VAL A 73 13.64 -5.25 -6.00
CA VAL A 73 13.51 -4.90 -7.43
C VAL A 73 14.12 -5.99 -8.33
N GLU A 74 15.30 -6.51 -7.97
CA GLU A 74 15.95 -7.62 -8.68
C GLU A 74 15.08 -8.88 -8.68
N VAL A 75 14.57 -9.29 -7.51
CA VAL A 75 13.67 -10.45 -7.38
C VAL A 75 12.38 -10.26 -8.17
N ALA A 76 11.79 -9.06 -8.15
CA ALA A 76 10.59 -8.80 -8.94
C ALA A 76 10.85 -8.93 -10.45
N ALA A 77 12.01 -8.46 -10.93
CA ALA A 77 12.41 -8.60 -12.32
C ALA A 77 12.61 -10.08 -12.69
N GLU A 78 13.29 -10.86 -11.85
CA GLU A 78 13.48 -12.32 -12.04
C GLU A 78 12.14 -13.07 -12.08
N CYS A 79 11.18 -12.65 -11.26
CA CYS A 79 9.86 -13.27 -11.16
C CYS A 79 8.85 -12.74 -12.19
N GLY A 80 9.21 -11.73 -13.00
CA GLY A 80 8.29 -11.05 -13.91
C GLY A 80 7.12 -10.34 -13.20
N LEU A 81 7.33 -9.92 -11.96
CA LEU A 81 6.34 -9.23 -11.13
C LEU A 81 6.47 -7.71 -11.26
N ARG A 82 5.35 -7.01 -11.10
CA ARG A 82 5.35 -5.55 -10.98
C ARG A 82 5.99 -5.13 -9.66
N VAL A 83 6.78 -4.05 -9.69
CA VAL A 83 7.44 -3.48 -8.51
C VAL A 83 7.38 -1.96 -8.54
N ILE A 84 7.22 -1.35 -7.37
CA ILE A 84 7.29 0.09 -7.18
C ILE A 84 8.48 0.39 -6.26
N ASP A 85 9.53 0.98 -6.82
CA ASP A 85 10.71 1.41 -6.04
C ASP A 85 10.45 2.76 -5.37
N ILE A 86 9.68 2.73 -4.27
CA ILE A 86 9.34 3.92 -3.47
C ILE A 86 10.60 4.59 -2.91
N TRP A 87 11.58 3.80 -2.48
CA TRP A 87 12.81 4.29 -1.87
C TRP A 87 13.60 5.16 -2.86
N SER A 88 13.83 4.68 -4.09
CA SER A 88 14.50 5.48 -5.12
C SER A 88 13.65 6.68 -5.57
N LYS A 89 12.32 6.54 -5.63
CA LYS A 89 11.41 7.63 -6.02
C LYS A 89 11.46 8.81 -5.05
N MET A 90 11.43 8.55 -3.74
CA MET A 90 11.51 9.59 -2.71
C MET A 90 12.83 10.36 -2.78
N GLN A 91 13.95 9.67 -3.00
CA GLN A 91 15.28 10.29 -3.00
C GLN A 91 15.57 11.22 -4.19
N ARG A 92 14.73 11.19 -5.23
CA ARG A 92 14.87 12.12 -6.38
C ARG A 92 14.55 13.58 -6.01
N PHE A 93 13.92 13.80 -4.85
CA PHE A 93 13.53 15.12 -4.40
C PHE A 93 14.61 15.70 -3.46
N PRO A 94 15.06 16.94 -3.66
CA PRO A 94 15.95 17.61 -2.70
C PRO A 94 15.30 17.71 -1.32
N GLY A 95 16.02 17.32 -0.26
CA GLY A 95 15.52 17.33 1.12
C GLY A 95 14.46 16.27 1.41
N TRP A 96 14.50 15.14 0.70
CA TRP A 96 13.58 14.02 0.87
C TRP A 96 13.63 13.44 2.29
N GLU A 97 14.79 13.47 2.94
CA GLU A 97 15.09 12.84 4.23
C GLU A 97 14.05 13.26 5.28
N SER A 98 13.89 14.57 5.48
CA SER A 98 12.97 15.16 6.45
C SER A 98 11.59 15.45 5.86
N SER A 99 11.48 15.57 4.53
CA SER A 99 10.20 15.79 3.88
C SER A 99 9.32 14.56 3.92
N PHE A 100 9.90 13.37 3.73
CA PHE A 100 9.16 12.13 3.58
C PHE A 100 9.33 11.18 4.76
N LEU A 101 10.44 11.26 5.52
CA LEU A 101 10.68 10.40 6.67
C LEU A 101 10.75 11.22 7.97
N ARG A 102 10.10 10.73 9.03
CA ARG A 102 10.01 11.44 10.32
C ARG A 102 11.19 11.18 11.24
N ASP A 103 11.79 9.99 11.12
CA ASP A 103 12.88 9.49 11.96
C ASP A 103 14.00 8.85 11.12
N GLY A 104 14.01 9.14 9.81
CA GLY A 104 14.92 8.53 8.85
C GLY A 104 14.46 7.18 8.29
N LEU A 105 13.27 6.67 8.68
CA LEU A 105 12.71 5.44 8.11
C LEU A 105 11.19 5.48 7.93
N HIS A 106 10.43 5.92 8.94
CA HIS A 106 8.98 5.91 8.88
C HIS A 106 8.41 7.15 8.20
N LEU A 107 7.29 6.97 7.51
CA LEU A 107 6.71 8.00 6.66
C LEU A 107 6.14 9.18 7.45
N THR A 108 6.36 10.39 6.94
CA THR A 108 5.59 11.59 7.27
C THR A 108 4.24 11.57 6.53
N PRO A 109 3.31 12.51 6.77
CA PRO A 109 2.11 12.65 5.94
C PRO A 109 2.43 12.84 4.44
N ARG A 110 3.52 13.56 4.12
CA ARG A 110 3.97 13.71 2.72
C ARG A 110 4.54 12.41 2.17
N GLY A 111 5.29 11.64 2.98
CA GLY A 111 5.78 10.32 2.58
C GLY A 111 4.63 9.34 2.29
N ASN A 112 3.61 9.31 3.15
CA ASN A 112 2.39 8.52 2.93
C ASN A 112 1.69 8.89 1.62
N ARG A 113 1.60 10.18 1.30
CA ARG A 113 1.00 10.64 0.04
C ARG A 113 1.74 10.10 -1.19
N VAL A 114 3.07 10.08 -1.17
CA VAL A 114 3.88 9.51 -2.27
C VAL A 114 3.55 8.03 -2.46
N VAL A 115 3.51 7.24 -1.39
CA VAL A 115 3.17 5.81 -1.47
C VAL A 115 1.77 5.61 -2.03
N PHE A 116 0.78 6.36 -1.53
CA PHE A 116 -0.59 6.28 -2.02
C PHE A 116 -0.69 6.56 -3.53
N GLU A 117 -0.11 7.66 -4.00
CA GLU A 117 -0.18 8.07 -5.41
C GLU A 117 0.46 7.03 -6.33
N GLU A 118 1.61 6.49 -5.93
CA GLU A 118 2.33 5.47 -6.70
C GLU A 118 1.59 4.13 -6.74
N VAL A 119 1.00 3.71 -5.62
CA VAL A 119 0.19 2.47 -5.56
C VAL A 119 -1.07 2.59 -6.42
N VAL A 120 -1.79 3.72 -6.33
CA VAL A 120 -2.99 3.94 -7.15
C VAL A 120 -2.63 3.95 -8.64
N PHE A 121 -1.54 4.62 -9.01
CA PHE A 121 -1.06 4.63 -10.40
C PHE A 121 -0.73 3.21 -10.89
N ALA A 122 0.02 2.43 -10.10
CA ALA A 122 0.40 1.06 -10.48
C ALA A 122 -0.80 0.11 -10.59
N LEU A 123 -1.80 0.23 -9.70
CA LEU A 123 -3.02 -0.55 -9.78
C LEU A 123 -3.84 -0.17 -11.02
N LYS A 124 -3.93 1.13 -11.35
CA LYS A 124 -4.59 1.58 -12.57
C LYS A 124 -3.91 1.05 -13.84
N ASP A 125 -2.58 1.13 -13.92
CA ASP A 125 -1.80 0.53 -15.02
C ASP A 125 -2.01 -0.98 -15.14
N ALA A 126 -2.20 -1.67 -14.02
CA ALA A 126 -2.52 -3.09 -13.97
C ALA A 126 -4.00 -3.41 -14.30
N SER A 127 -4.80 -2.44 -14.76
CA SER A 127 -6.25 -2.59 -15.01
C SER A 127 -7.05 -2.97 -13.76
N LEU A 128 -6.58 -2.52 -12.59
CA LEU A 128 -7.24 -2.67 -11.29
C LEU A 128 -7.68 -1.31 -10.72
N GLY A 129 -7.84 -0.29 -11.58
CA GLY A 129 -8.42 1.00 -11.19
C GLY A 129 -9.92 0.90 -10.91
N LEU A 130 -10.50 1.95 -10.32
CA LEU A 130 -11.93 2.00 -9.97
C LEU A 130 -12.84 1.79 -11.19
N GLU A 131 -12.39 2.20 -12.37
CA GLU A 131 -13.15 2.07 -13.60
C GLU A 131 -13.24 0.62 -14.10
N ALA A 132 -12.35 -0.26 -13.62
CA ALA A 132 -12.27 -1.66 -14.01
C ALA A 132 -12.92 -2.62 -12.99
N LEU A 133 -13.23 -2.13 -11.78
CA LEU A 133 -13.79 -2.94 -10.70
C LEU A 133 -15.29 -2.71 -10.56
N PRO A 134 -16.10 -3.78 -10.35
CA PRO A 134 -17.53 -3.62 -10.13
C PRO A 134 -17.78 -2.90 -8.79
N ALA A 135 -18.81 -2.06 -8.77
CA ALA A 135 -19.32 -1.50 -7.51
C ALA A 135 -20.16 -2.55 -6.78
N ASP A 136 -20.11 -2.57 -5.46
CA ASP A 136 -20.85 -3.54 -4.63
C ASP A 136 -22.37 -3.40 -4.76
N LEU A 137 -22.85 -2.16 -4.97
CA LEU A 137 -24.26 -1.80 -4.98
C LEU A 137 -24.49 -0.65 -5.98
N PRO A 138 -25.72 -0.47 -6.49
CA PRO A 138 -26.08 0.68 -7.30
C PRO A 138 -25.89 2.01 -6.54
N LEU A 139 -25.77 3.11 -7.27
CA LEU A 139 -25.89 4.43 -6.68
C LEU A 139 -27.35 4.72 -6.36
N PHE A 140 -27.60 5.59 -5.37
CA PHE A 140 -28.97 5.94 -4.98
C PHE A 140 -29.79 6.52 -6.14
N CYS A 141 -29.15 7.26 -7.05
CA CYS A 141 -29.80 7.81 -8.25
C CYS A 141 -30.19 6.75 -9.28
N ASP A 142 -29.59 5.57 -9.23
CA ASP A 142 -29.85 4.47 -10.17
C ASP A 142 -30.91 3.51 -9.62
N MET A 143 -31.31 3.67 -8.36
CA MET A 143 -32.35 2.85 -7.75
C MET A 143 -33.74 3.33 -8.18
N ASP A 144 -34.61 2.38 -8.55
CA ASP A 144 -36.02 2.66 -8.78
C ASP A 144 -36.69 3.04 -7.44
N PRO A 145 -37.18 4.29 -7.26
CA PRO A 145 -37.78 4.73 -6.00
C PRO A 145 -39.08 3.98 -5.67
N ASN A 146 -39.74 3.40 -6.68
CA ASN A 146 -40.97 2.63 -6.49
C ASN A 146 -40.69 1.14 -6.29
N ASN A 147 -39.48 0.67 -6.59
CA ASN A 147 -39.08 -0.71 -6.39
C ASN A 147 -37.56 -0.84 -6.13
N PRO A 148 -37.08 -0.37 -4.96
CA PRO A 148 -35.65 -0.32 -4.67
C PRO A 148 -35.01 -1.72 -4.61
N VAL A 149 -35.78 -2.75 -4.21
CA VAL A 149 -35.30 -4.13 -4.08
C VAL A 149 -34.76 -4.69 -5.40
N LYS A 150 -35.42 -4.40 -6.51
CA LYS A 150 -35.01 -4.85 -7.84
C LYS A 150 -33.61 -4.34 -8.25
N SER A 151 -33.16 -3.24 -7.66
CA SER A 151 -31.84 -2.66 -7.94
C SER A 151 -30.69 -3.47 -7.35
N PHE A 152 -30.99 -4.51 -6.56
CA PHE A 152 -30.02 -5.39 -5.90
C PHE A 152 -29.98 -6.82 -6.47
N ASP A 153 -30.78 -7.14 -7.49
CA ASP A 153 -30.94 -8.49 -8.06
C ASP A 153 -29.95 -8.83 -9.20
N GLU A 154 -28.80 -8.13 -9.30
CA GLU A 154 -27.76 -8.39 -10.31
C GLU A 154 -26.72 -9.45 -9.90
#